data_AF-M0BJV8-F1
#
_entry.id   AF-M0BJV8-F1
#
_cell.length_a   1.000
_cell.length_b   1.000
_cell.length_c   1.000
_cell.angle_alpha   90.00
_cell.angle_beta   90.00
_cell.angle_gamma   90.00
#
_symmetry.space_group_name_H-M   'P 1'
#
loop_
_entity.id
_entity.type
_entity.pdbx_description
1 polymer ?
#
loop_
_entity_poly.entity_id
_entity_poly.type
_entity_poly.pdbx_seq_one_letter_code
_entity_poly.pdbx_strand_id
1 'polypeptide(L)'
;MIGTLGGLGHLLVVGVLLWQFDYHVFRSTTELLVLVPGVFVLGALPVALSTHTRLVAPGGGFLALVASVVIAEVATPAPQKVGELGGHAIVDGPFYALQYADSWYLWLSLLFVTGVVEFAIRRGYAIGDDRLRHLPDLPLSSDRLGTVVVVCSAVVGTAIVGLLVAGNLWDSIPGYAIGFAAATAATAVPVVALLARGLVAPLVLYCLVITNTARVHVFADPDGLSMVFLGVMVGVFAIAAVVEWLGRSQLLGWDGGRFAAEARLGQ
;
A
#
# COMPACT_ATOMS: atom_id res chain seq x y z
N MET A 1 3.36 -11.79 -20.41
CA MET A 1 3.30 -13.23 -20.07
C MET A 1 3.53 -13.49 -18.59
N ILE A 2 4.66 -13.08 -17.98
CA ILE A 2 4.95 -13.40 -16.56
C ILE A 2 3.93 -12.77 -15.60
N GLY A 3 3.54 -11.50 -15.80
CA GLY A 3 2.47 -10.88 -15.01
C GLY A 3 1.14 -11.66 -15.07
N THR A 4 0.72 -12.08 -16.25
CA THR A 4 -0.49 -12.91 -16.43
C THR A 4 -0.42 -14.20 -15.61
N LEU A 5 0.73 -14.88 -15.59
CA LEU A 5 0.94 -16.07 -14.76
C LEU A 5 0.87 -15.74 -13.26
N GLY A 6 1.41 -14.59 -12.84
CA GLY A 6 1.27 -14.09 -11.47
C GLY A 6 -0.20 -13.89 -11.08
N GLY A 7 -0.99 -13.25 -11.94
CA GLY A 7 -2.42 -13.05 -11.72
C GLY A 7 -3.23 -14.34 -11.68
N LEU A 8 -2.98 -15.28 -12.59
CA LEU A 8 -3.64 -16.59 -12.61
C LEU A 8 -3.26 -17.44 -11.40
N GLY A 9 -1.97 -17.47 -11.03
CA GLY A 9 -1.50 -18.17 -9.85
C GLY A 9 -2.11 -17.59 -8.57
N HIS A 10 -2.24 -16.26 -8.50
CA HIS A 10 -2.90 -15.59 -7.39
C HIS A 10 -4.39 -15.94 -7.28
N LEU A 11 -5.11 -15.90 -8.41
CA LEU A 11 -6.51 -16.34 -8.47
C LEU A 11 -6.68 -17.78 -8.00
N LEU A 12 -5.79 -18.68 -8.41
CA LEU A 12 -5.83 -20.08 -7.99
C LEU A 12 -5.67 -20.19 -6.46
N VAL A 13 -4.67 -19.50 -5.88
CA VAL A 13 -4.43 -19.53 -4.43
C VAL A 13 -5.64 -19.00 -3.67
N VAL A 14 -6.13 -17.80 -4.02
CA VAL A 14 -7.30 -17.21 -3.35
C VAL A 14 -8.54 -18.09 -3.55
N GLY A 15 -8.79 -18.58 -4.75
CA GLY A 15 -9.92 -19.46 -5.04
C GLY A 15 -9.89 -20.77 -4.25
N VAL A 16 -8.71 -21.38 -4.09
CA VAL A 16 -8.54 -22.57 -3.24
C VAL A 16 -8.84 -22.25 -1.78
N LEU A 17 -8.37 -21.12 -1.24
CA LEU A 17 -8.68 -20.72 0.13
C LEU A 17 -10.18 -20.46 0.31
N LEU A 18 -10.81 -19.70 -0.59
CA LEU A 18 -12.25 -19.40 -0.51
C LEU A 18 -13.13 -20.66 -0.63
N TRP A 19 -12.68 -21.66 -1.39
CA TRP A 19 -13.37 -22.94 -1.51
C TRP A 19 -13.14 -23.81 -0.28
N GLN A 20 -11.89 -23.95 0.17
CA GLN A 20 -11.52 -24.81 1.31
C GLN A 20 -12.20 -24.40 2.62
N PHE A 21 -12.48 -23.11 2.81
CA PHE A 21 -13.13 -22.56 3.99
C PHE A 21 -14.60 -22.14 3.75
N ASP A 22 -15.20 -22.56 2.63
CA ASP A 22 -16.59 -22.28 2.25
C ASP A 22 -16.98 -20.79 2.22
N TYR A 23 -16.01 -19.88 2.06
CA TYR A 23 -16.26 -18.44 2.06
C TYR A 23 -17.06 -17.93 0.86
N HIS A 24 -17.07 -18.70 -0.22
CA HIS A 24 -17.89 -18.42 -1.39
C HIS A 24 -19.39 -18.35 -1.08
N VAL A 25 -19.85 -18.99 0.01
CA VAL A 25 -21.26 -18.98 0.45
C VAL A 25 -21.69 -17.61 0.99
N PHE A 26 -20.75 -16.79 1.49
CA PHE A 26 -21.02 -15.45 1.99
C PHE A 26 -21.06 -14.39 0.89
N ARG A 27 -20.91 -14.77 -0.38
CA ARG A 27 -20.80 -13.86 -1.51
C ARG A 27 -21.86 -14.15 -2.56
N SER A 28 -22.45 -13.07 -3.10
CA SER A 28 -23.29 -13.20 -4.29
C SER A 28 -22.43 -13.45 -5.53
N THR A 29 -23.01 -14.07 -6.57
CA THR A 29 -22.32 -14.28 -7.86
C THR A 29 -21.78 -12.97 -8.43
N THR A 30 -22.52 -11.86 -8.27
CA THR A 30 -22.12 -10.54 -8.74
C THR A 30 -20.89 -10.01 -8.00
N GLU A 31 -20.81 -10.19 -6.68
CA GLU A 31 -19.64 -9.79 -5.89
C GLU A 31 -18.39 -10.57 -6.29
N LEU A 32 -18.53 -11.88 -6.52
CA LEU A 32 -17.43 -12.71 -7.01
C LEU A 32 -16.93 -12.25 -8.38
N LEU A 33 -17.82 -11.83 -9.28
CA LEU A 33 -17.44 -11.31 -10.60
C LEU A 33 -16.63 -10.01 -10.53
N VAL A 34 -16.84 -9.18 -9.51
CA VAL A 34 -16.05 -7.97 -9.26
C VAL A 34 -14.73 -8.29 -8.57
N LEU A 35 -14.73 -9.30 -7.69
CA LEU A 35 -13.55 -9.72 -6.92
C LEU A 35 -12.47 -10.35 -7.80
N VAL A 36 -12.86 -11.22 -8.74
CA VAL A 36 -11.94 -11.93 -9.65
C VAL A 36 -10.97 -11.00 -10.39
N PRO A 37 -11.41 -9.94 -11.11
CA PRO A 37 -10.47 -9.05 -11.78
C PRO A 37 -9.58 -8.31 -10.79
N GLY A 38 -10.08 -7.91 -9.61
CA GLY A 38 -9.29 -7.26 -8.57
C GLY A 38 -8.14 -8.13 -8.06
N VAL A 39 -8.46 -9.37 -7.69
CA VAL A 39 -7.48 -10.38 -7.25
C VAL A 39 -6.49 -10.69 -8.37
N PHE A 40 -6.96 -10.88 -9.61
CA PHE A 40 -6.07 -11.09 -10.76
C PHE A 40 -5.07 -9.95 -10.92
N VAL A 41 -5.55 -8.70 -10.90
CA VAL A 41 -4.72 -7.50 -11.07
C VAL A 41 -3.71 -7.36 -9.93
N LEU A 42 -4.11 -7.66 -8.68
CA LEU A 42 -3.23 -7.65 -7.53
C LEU A 42 -2.06 -8.64 -7.66
N GLY A 43 -2.28 -9.79 -8.30
CA GLY A 43 -1.19 -10.74 -8.59
C GLY A 43 -0.39 -10.37 -9.84
N ALA A 44 -1.06 -9.82 -10.86
CA ALA A 44 -0.45 -9.60 -12.16
C ALA A 44 0.46 -8.38 -12.19
N LEU A 45 0.02 -7.24 -11.65
CA LEU A 45 0.73 -5.97 -11.76
C LEU A 45 2.07 -5.96 -10.99
N PRO A 46 2.16 -6.36 -9.71
CA PRO A 46 3.44 -6.32 -9.00
C PRO A 46 4.48 -7.23 -9.65
N VAL A 47 4.06 -8.41 -10.12
CA VAL A 47 4.93 -9.35 -10.84
C VAL A 47 5.38 -8.79 -12.19
N ALA A 48 4.46 -8.18 -12.96
CA ALA A 48 4.80 -7.53 -14.22
C ALA A 48 5.77 -6.34 -14.02
N LEU A 49 5.49 -5.47 -13.05
CA LEU A 49 6.33 -4.32 -12.74
C LEU A 49 7.72 -4.77 -12.28
N SER A 50 7.81 -5.72 -11.36
CA SER A 50 9.10 -6.25 -10.90
C SER A 50 9.92 -6.88 -12.03
N THR A 51 9.29 -7.63 -12.92
CA THR A 51 10.01 -8.24 -14.06
C THR A 51 10.45 -7.21 -15.10
N HIS A 52 9.62 -6.19 -15.37
CA HIS A 52 9.89 -5.19 -16.39
C HIS A 52 10.91 -4.12 -15.94
N THR A 53 10.84 -3.73 -14.67
CA THR A 53 11.68 -2.65 -14.09
C THR A 53 12.86 -3.16 -13.27
N ARG A 54 12.86 -4.46 -12.92
CA ARG A 54 13.80 -5.09 -11.98
C ARG A 54 13.78 -4.51 -10.56
N LEU A 55 12.69 -3.85 -10.21
CA LEU A 55 12.33 -3.57 -8.82
C LEU A 55 11.95 -4.88 -8.13
N VAL A 56 12.51 -5.16 -6.97
CA VAL A 56 12.28 -6.41 -6.21
C VAL A 56 11.09 -6.27 -5.26
N ALA A 57 10.89 -5.09 -4.71
CA ALA A 57 9.97 -4.85 -3.60
C ALA A 57 8.49 -5.00 -3.97
N PRO A 58 7.99 -4.62 -5.17
CA PRO A 58 6.59 -4.91 -5.54
C PRO A 58 6.28 -6.41 -5.59
N GLY A 59 7.07 -7.19 -6.33
CA GLY A 59 6.89 -8.63 -6.46
C GLY A 59 7.20 -9.38 -5.15
N GLY A 60 8.28 -9.01 -4.46
CA GLY A 60 8.64 -9.59 -3.17
C GLY A 60 7.62 -9.29 -2.08
N GLY A 61 7.13 -8.04 -2.01
CA GLY A 61 6.07 -7.62 -1.11
C GLY A 61 4.76 -8.33 -1.39
N PHE A 62 4.40 -8.50 -2.66
CA PHE A 62 3.24 -9.29 -3.06
C PHE A 62 3.33 -10.75 -2.57
N LEU A 63 4.47 -11.41 -2.79
CA LEU A 63 4.68 -12.79 -2.32
C LEU A 63 4.64 -12.90 -0.80
N ALA A 64 5.28 -11.97 -0.10
CA ALA A 64 5.26 -11.92 1.36
C ALA A 64 3.83 -11.74 1.89
N LEU A 65 3.03 -10.89 1.24
CA LEU A 65 1.65 -10.64 1.59
C LEU A 65 0.77 -11.89 1.39
N VAL A 66 0.83 -12.53 0.22
CA VAL A 66 0.09 -13.78 -0.05
C VAL A 66 0.50 -14.89 0.93
N ALA A 67 1.80 -15.07 1.16
CA ALA A 67 2.30 -16.06 2.11
C ALA A 67 1.78 -15.78 3.53
N SER A 68 1.76 -14.51 3.96
CA SER A 68 1.26 -14.13 5.28
C SER A 68 -0.23 -14.45 5.43
N VAL A 69 -1.04 -14.23 4.39
CA VAL A 69 -2.47 -14.55 4.40
C VAL A 69 -2.69 -16.06 4.44
N VAL A 70 -1.98 -16.83 3.60
CA VAL A 70 -2.05 -18.30 3.62
C VAL A 70 -1.66 -18.85 4.99
N ILE A 71 -0.57 -18.35 5.58
CA ILE A 71 -0.11 -18.76 6.91
C ILE A 71 -1.16 -18.42 7.96
N ALA A 72 -1.70 -17.19 7.95
CA ALA A 72 -2.73 -16.78 8.90
C ALA A 72 -3.95 -17.69 8.79
N GLU A 73 -4.48 -17.87 7.58
CA GLU A 73 -5.67 -18.68 7.30
C GLU A 73 -5.53 -20.13 7.78
N VAL A 74 -4.36 -20.75 7.55
CA VAL A 74 -4.12 -22.16 7.92
C VAL A 74 -3.73 -22.31 9.39
N ALA A 75 -3.10 -21.30 10.00
CA ALA A 75 -2.63 -21.36 11.38
C ALA A 75 -3.70 -20.94 12.40
N THR A 76 -4.77 -20.27 11.97
CA THR A 76 -5.87 -19.88 12.85
C THR A 76 -7.07 -20.81 12.73
N PRO A 77 -7.86 -21.01 13.80
CA PRO A 77 -9.12 -21.74 13.71
C PRO A 77 -10.06 -21.11 12.69
N ALA A 78 -10.75 -21.95 11.91
CA ALA A 78 -11.75 -21.50 10.95
C ALA A 78 -12.91 -20.76 11.65
N PRO A 79 -13.49 -19.73 11.02
CA PRO A 79 -14.66 -19.04 11.55
C PRO A 79 -15.81 -20.01 11.84
N GLN A 80 -16.42 -19.88 13.02
CA GLN A 80 -17.52 -20.73 13.47
C GLN A 80 -18.80 -19.92 13.59
N LYS A 81 -19.89 -20.43 13.04
CA LYS A 81 -21.21 -19.84 13.27
C LYS A 81 -21.60 -20.04 14.73
N VAL A 82 -21.69 -18.95 15.47
CA VAL A 82 -22.03 -18.93 16.90
C VAL A 82 -23.51 -18.60 17.15
N GLY A 83 -24.23 -18.13 16.14
CA GLY A 83 -25.66 -17.87 16.25
C GLY A 83 -26.28 -17.25 15.00
N GLU A 84 -27.49 -16.74 15.16
CA GLU A 84 -28.20 -15.93 14.18
C GLU A 84 -28.83 -14.72 14.89
N LEU A 85 -28.69 -13.52 14.31
CA LEU A 85 -29.33 -12.29 14.78
C LEU A 85 -30.05 -11.64 13.61
N GLY A 86 -31.37 -11.44 13.74
CA GLY A 86 -32.17 -10.79 12.69
C GLY A 86 -32.16 -11.54 11.34
N GLY A 87 -31.93 -12.85 11.34
CA GLY A 87 -31.79 -13.65 10.12
C GLY A 87 -30.41 -13.55 9.46
N HIS A 88 -29.41 -12.99 10.14
CA HIS A 88 -28.01 -12.96 9.70
C HIS A 88 -27.17 -13.87 10.59
N ALA A 89 -26.31 -14.69 9.98
CA ALA A 89 -25.42 -15.57 10.71
C ALA A 89 -24.40 -14.74 11.50
N ILE A 90 -24.30 -14.97 12.81
CA ILE A 90 -23.22 -14.44 13.62
C ILE A 90 -22.09 -15.46 13.53
N VAL A 91 -20.95 -15.03 13.01
CA VAL A 91 -19.76 -15.86 12.89
C VAL A 91 -18.68 -15.29 13.80
N ASP A 92 -18.10 -16.16 14.63
CA ASP A 92 -16.95 -15.85 15.46
C ASP A 92 -15.69 -16.38 14.77
N GLY A 93 -14.68 -15.52 14.64
CA GLY A 93 -13.41 -15.85 14.00
C GLY A 93 -13.07 -15.02 12.75
N PRO A 94 -11.78 -15.01 12.36
CA PRO A 94 -11.26 -14.15 11.30
C PRO A 94 -11.41 -14.75 9.89
N PHE A 95 -11.73 -13.91 8.91
CA PHE A 95 -11.85 -14.31 7.50
C PHE A 95 -10.68 -13.77 6.66
N TYR A 96 -9.43 -14.17 6.96
CA TYR A 96 -8.25 -13.49 6.40
C TYR A 96 -8.22 -13.50 4.87
N ALA A 97 -8.47 -14.64 4.23
CA ALA A 97 -8.45 -14.78 2.77
C ALA A 97 -9.54 -13.94 2.10
N LEU A 98 -10.74 -13.87 2.69
CA LEU A 98 -11.85 -13.07 2.19
C LEU A 98 -11.56 -11.57 2.36
N GLN A 99 -11.20 -11.14 3.56
CA GLN A 99 -10.85 -9.74 3.86
C GLN A 99 -9.65 -9.25 3.04
N TYR A 100 -8.66 -10.12 2.82
CA TYR A 100 -7.53 -9.87 1.93
C TYR A 100 -7.99 -9.62 0.50
N ALA A 101 -8.84 -10.50 -0.04
CA ALA A 101 -9.35 -10.40 -1.40
C ALA A 101 -10.21 -9.15 -1.58
N ASP A 102 -11.10 -8.85 -0.62
CA ASP A 102 -11.98 -7.69 -0.66
C ASP A 102 -11.21 -6.37 -0.61
N SER A 103 -10.06 -6.39 0.07
CA SER A 103 -9.17 -5.23 0.20
C SER A 103 -8.08 -5.19 -0.89
N TRP A 104 -8.28 -5.85 -2.04
CA TRP A 104 -7.25 -5.98 -3.07
C TRP A 104 -6.67 -4.63 -3.54
N TYR A 105 -7.51 -3.59 -3.61
CA TYR A 105 -7.13 -2.25 -4.05
C TYR A 105 -6.18 -1.56 -3.05
N LEU A 106 -6.35 -1.82 -1.74
CA LEU A 106 -5.44 -1.34 -0.71
C LEU A 106 -4.06 -1.95 -0.91
N TRP A 107 -4.00 -3.28 -1.01
CA TRP A 107 -2.74 -3.99 -1.19
C TRP A 107 -2.02 -3.54 -2.47
N LEU A 108 -2.77 -3.37 -3.56
CA LEU A 108 -2.21 -2.87 -4.80
C LEU A 108 -1.64 -1.45 -4.65
N SER A 109 -2.33 -0.55 -3.94
CA SER A 109 -1.85 0.80 -3.67
C SER A 109 -0.53 0.81 -2.88
N LEU A 110 -0.41 -0.05 -1.87
CA LEU A 110 0.79 -0.13 -1.03
C LEU A 110 1.97 -0.74 -1.81
N LEU A 111 1.72 -1.74 -2.65
CA LEU A 111 2.74 -2.33 -3.52
C LEU A 111 3.21 -1.33 -4.60
N PHE A 112 2.31 -0.48 -5.09
CA PHE A 112 2.66 0.62 -5.99
C PHE A 112 3.60 1.62 -5.31
N VAL A 113 3.25 2.10 -4.11
CA VAL A 113 4.11 3.00 -3.31
C VAL A 113 5.46 2.35 -3.02
N THR A 114 5.46 1.05 -2.68
CA THR A 114 6.69 0.29 -2.42
C THR A 114 7.62 0.29 -3.64
N GLY A 115 7.08 0.18 -4.85
CA GLY A 115 7.86 0.28 -6.09
C GLY A 115 8.49 1.66 -6.28
N VAL A 116 7.73 2.73 -6.02
CA VAL A 116 8.25 4.12 -6.09
C VAL A 116 9.34 4.35 -5.06
N VAL A 117 9.15 3.85 -3.84
CA VAL A 117 10.13 3.93 -2.75
C VAL A 117 11.41 3.18 -3.09
N GLU A 118 11.32 1.94 -3.57
CA GLU A 118 12.49 1.18 -3.97
C GLU A 118 13.25 1.88 -5.11
N PHE A 119 12.52 2.39 -6.13
CA PHE A 119 13.13 3.17 -7.20
C PHE A 119 13.92 4.36 -6.64
N ALA A 120 13.31 5.17 -5.79
CA ALA A 120 13.94 6.35 -5.20
C ALA A 120 15.18 5.98 -4.40
N ILE A 121 15.10 4.94 -3.57
CA ILE A 121 16.22 4.47 -2.75
C ILE A 121 17.35 3.95 -3.64
N ARG A 122 17.06 3.06 -4.58
CA ARG A 122 18.09 2.43 -5.42
C ARG A 122 18.77 3.43 -6.34
N ARG A 123 18.00 4.31 -6.99
CA ARG A 123 18.55 5.30 -7.91
C ARG A 123 19.29 6.40 -7.17
N GLY A 124 18.73 6.91 -6.07
CA GLY A 124 19.31 8.04 -5.36
C GLY A 124 20.48 7.69 -4.44
N TYR A 125 20.50 6.47 -3.89
CA TYR A 125 21.63 5.95 -3.11
C TYR A 125 22.57 5.03 -3.90
N ALA A 126 22.37 4.88 -5.21
CA ALA A 126 23.17 4.02 -6.10
C ALA A 126 23.22 2.54 -5.69
N ILE A 127 22.15 2.02 -5.07
CA ILE A 127 22.07 0.63 -4.61
C ILE A 127 21.59 -0.26 -5.75
N GLY A 128 22.53 -0.97 -6.39
CA GLY A 128 22.23 -1.90 -7.48
C GLY A 128 21.59 -1.21 -8.69
N ASP A 129 22.03 0.01 -8.98
CA ASP A 129 21.44 0.89 -9.99
C ASP A 129 21.55 0.33 -11.41
N ASP A 130 22.66 -0.34 -11.73
CA ASP A 130 22.95 -0.97 -13.03
C ASP A 130 21.93 -2.05 -13.44
N ARG A 131 21.12 -2.51 -12.47
CA ARG A 131 20.09 -3.52 -12.73
C ARG A 131 18.73 -2.91 -13.05
N LEU A 132 18.48 -1.63 -12.78
CA LEU A 132 17.19 -0.99 -13.07
C LEU A 132 16.98 -0.83 -14.59
N ARG A 133 15.72 -0.89 -15.03
CA ARG A 133 15.37 -0.79 -16.46
C ARG A 133 14.09 0.01 -16.65
N HIS A 134 14.01 0.78 -17.74
CA HIS A 134 12.82 1.54 -18.14
C HIS A 134 12.27 2.49 -17.05
N LEU A 135 13.17 3.02 -16.21
CA LEU A 135 12.86 4.00 -15.17
C LEU A 135 13.58 5.31 -15.48
N PRO A 136 13.03 6.46 -15.07
CA PRO A 136 13.67 7.76 -15.28
C PRO A 136 14.93 7.91 -14.42
N ASP A 137 15.78 8.85 -14.82
CA ASP A 137 16.94 9.27 -14.04
C ASP A 137 16.52 10.17 -12.87
N LEU A 138 17.39 10.27 -11.85
CA LEU A 138 17.27 11.26 -10.77
C LEU A 138 18.33 12.36 -10.95
N PRO A 139 18.01 13.62 -10.59
CA PRO A 139 16.76 14.06 -9.97
C PRO A 139 15.58 14.12 -10.96
N LEU A 140 14.35 14.04 -10.44
CA LEU A 140 13.16 14.26 -11.25
C LEU A 140 12.95 15.77 -11.47
N SER A 141 12.49 16.16 -12.65
CA SER A 141 11.99 17.53 -12.86
C SER A 141 10.82 17.82 -11.90
N SER A 142 10.65 19.08 -11.50
CA SER A 142 9.60 19.49 -10.54
C SER A 142 8.21 18.99 -10.94
N ASP A 143 7.88 19.04 -12.24
CA ASP A 143 6.60 18.56 -12.77
C ASP A 143 6.44 17.04 -12.63
N ARG A 144 7.50 16.28 -12.92
CA ARG A 144 7.50 14.81 -12.77
C ARG A 144 7.46 14.41 -11.30
N LEU A 145 8.22 15.08 -10.44
CA LEU A 145 8.18 14.88 -9.00
C LEU A 145 6.76 15.11 -8.46
N GLY A 146 6.16 16.26 -8.79
CA GLY A 146 4.79 16.59 -8.40
C GLY A 146 3.79 15.55 -8.90
N THR A 147 3.90 15.12 -10.16
CA THR A 147 3.05 14.09 -10.75
C THR A 147 3.16 12.76 -10.00
N VAL A 148 4.38 12.28 -9.75
CA VAL A 148 4.61 11.02 -9.02
C VAL A 148 4.04 11.09 -7.61
N VAL A 149 4.28 12.18 -6.88
CA VAL A 149 3.77 12.37 -5.52
C VAL A 149 2.24 12.41 -5.50
N VAL A 150 1.62 13.16 -6.42
CA VAL A 150 0.16 13.26 -6.52
C VAL A 150 -0.45 11.92 -6.89
N VAL A 151 0.08 11.21 -7.87
CA VAL A 151 -0.45 9.90 -8.29
C VAL A 151 -0.31 8.88 -7.16
N CYS A 152 0.86 8.78 -6.53
CA CYS A 152 1.08 7.84 -5.41
C CYS A 152 0.14 8.12 -4.25
N SER A 153 0.04 9.39 -3.84
CA SER A 153 -0.78 9.77 -2.69
C SER A 153 -2.27 9.64 -2.97
N ALA A 154 -2.74 10.04 -4.16
CA ALA A 154 -4.13 9.88 -4.57
C ALA A 154 -4.55 8.41 -4.68
N VAL A 155 -3.69 7.53 -5.19
CA VAL A 155 -3.98 6.08 -5.27
C VAL A 155 -4.19 5.48 -3.87
N VAL A 156 -3.35 5.85 -2.89
CA VAL A 156 -3.56 5.42 -1.49
C VAL A 156 -4.82 6.07 -0.90
N GLY A 157 -5.04 7.37 -1.13
CA GLY A 157 -6.24 8.06 -0.69
C GLY A 157 -7.52 7.40 -1.19
N THR A 158 -7.58 7.06 -2.48
CA THR A 158 -8.70 6.34 -3.09
C THR A 158 -8.87 4.94 -2.52
N ALA A 159 -7.78 4.23 -2.26
CA ALA A 159 -7.86 2.93 -1.60
C ALA A 159 -8.46 3.03 -0.19
N ILE A 160 -8.08 4.05 0.60
CA ILE A 160 -8.67 4.27 1.92
C ILE A 160 -10.16 4.62 1.83
N VAL A 161 -10.59 5.43 0.85
CA VAL A 161 -12.02 5.65 0.60
C VAL A 161 -12.73 4.34 0.28
N GLY A 162 -12.13 3.47 -0.53
CA GLY A 162 -12.66 2.14 -0.81
C GLY A 162 -12.93 1.32 0.46
N LEU A 163 -11.99 1.35 1.42
CA LEU A 163 -12.16 0.67 2.71
C LEU A 163 -13.31 1.29 3.52
N LEU A 164 -13.37 2.62 3.59
CA LEU A 164 -14.42 3.32 4.34
C LEU A 164 -15.81 3.01 3.79
N VAL A 165 -15.96 3.01 2.46
CA VAL A 165 -17.21 2.65 1.78
C VAL A 165 -17.56 1.18 2.01
N ALA A 166 -16.58 0.27 1.89
CA ALA A 166 -16.80 -1.16 2.08
C ALA A 166 -17.18 -1.51 3.54
N GLY A 167 -16.63 -0.77 4.50
CA GLY A 167 -16.94 -0.92 5.92
C GLY A 167 -18.20 -0.19 6.38
N ASN A 168 -18.88 0.55 5.49
CA ASN A 168 -20.02 1.43 5.84
C ASN A 168 -19.66 2.41 6.99
N LEU A 169 -18.47 3.01 6.87
CA LEU A 169 -17.87 3.89 7.87
C LEU A 169 -17.95 5.33 7.40
N TRP A 170 -18.36 6.19 8.32
CA TRP A 170 -18.42 7.63 8.09
C TRP A 170 -19.34 8.03 6.93
N ASP A 171 -20.41 7.23 6.68
CA ASP A 171 -21.46 7.28 5.64
C ASP A 171 -21.94 8.67 5.18
N SER A 172 -20.99 9.46 4.67
CA SER A 172 -21.15 10.87 4.42
C SER A 172 -20.00 11.31 3.50
N ILE A 173 -20.34 12.11 2.50
CA ILE A 173 -19.36 12.68 1.57
C ILE A 173 -18.22 13.42 2.32
N PRO A 174 -18.50 14.22 3.38
CA PRO A 174 -17.44 14.84 4.17
C PRO A 174 -16.51 13.83 4.87
N GLY A 175 -17.05 12.74 5.42
CA GLY A 175 -16.25 11.69 6.04
C GLY A 175 -15.27 11.05 5.06
N TYR A 176 -15.75 10.64 3.89
CA TYR A 176 -14.90 10.09 2.83
C TYR A 176 -13.84 11.09 2.34
N ALA A 177 -14.20 12.37 2.22
CA ALA A 177 -13.25 13.42 1.85
C ALA A 177 -12.13 13.60 2.89
N ILE A 178 -12.46 13.52 4.19
CA ILE A 178 -11.48 13.58 5.28
C ILE A 178 -10.55 12.37 5.22
N GLY A 179 -11.09 11.16 5.03
CA GLY A 179 -10.29 9.94 4.90
C GLY A 179 -9.34 10.01 3.71
N PHE A 180 -9.84 10.45 2.55
CA PHE A 180 -9.03 10.67 1.36
C PHE A 180 -7.90 11.67 1.61
N ALA A 181 -8.21 12.84 2.18
CA ALA A 181 -7.24 13.90 2.43
C ALA A 181 -6.16 13.46 3.43
N ALA A 182 -6.56 12.80 4.52
CA ALA A 182 -5.64 12.30 5.54
C ALA A 182 -4.67 11.27 4.96
N ALA A 183 -5.17 10.28 4.23
CA ALA A 183 -4.35 9.23 3.62
C ALA A 183 -3.43 9.75 2.50
N THR A 184 -3.94 10.69 1.70
CA THR A 184 -3.17 11.37 0.66
C THR A 184 -2.03 12.15 1.30
N ALA A 185 -2.30 12.99 2.30
CA ALA A 185 -1.27 13.77 2.99
C ALA A 185 -0.24 12.87 3.69
N ALA A 186 -0.70 11.81 4.36
CA ALA A 186 0.16 10.85 5.07
C ALA A 186 1.12 10.12 4.13
N THR A 187 0.70 9.88 2.89
CA THR A 187 1.55 9.26 1.85
C THR A 187 2.43 10.30 1.16
N ALA A 188 1.90 11.48 0.86
CA ALA A 188 2.60 12.53 0.12
C ALA A 188 3.85 13.03 0.87
N VAL A 189 3.75 13.25 2.18
CA VAL A 189 4.84 13.81 3.00
C VAL A 189 6.10 12.93 2.98
N PRO A 190 6.04 11.63 3.29
CA PRO A 190 7.20 10.74 3.19
C PRO A 190 7.71 10.58 1.75
N VAL A 191 6.81 10.45 0.76
CA VAL A 191 7.19 10.22 -0.64
C VAL A 191 7.93 11.45 -1.21
N VAL A 192 7.44 12.67 -0.94
CA VAL A 192 8.13 13.89 -1.38
C VAL A 192 9.45 14.08 -0.65
N ALA A 193 9.50 13.80 0.66
CA ALA A 193 10.72 13.90 1.46
C ALA A 193 11.82 12.97 0.91
N LEU A 194 11.44 11.75 0.50
CA LEU A 194 12.34 10.79 -0.12
C LEU A 194 12.75 11.21 -1.54
N LEU A 195 11.80 11.50 -2.41
CA LEU A 195 12.11 11.77 -3.83
C LEU A 195 12.84 13.10 -4.05
N ALA A 196 12.54 14.12 -3.24
CA ALA A 196 13.16 15.44 -3.40
C ALA A 196 14.49 15.57 -2.65
N ARG A 197 14.65 14.87 -1.52
CA ARG A 197 15.79 15.09 -0.60
C ARG A 197 16.42 13.80 -0.08
N GLY A 198 15.95 12.63 -0.50
CA GLY A 198 16.43 11.35 -0.01
C GLY A 198 16.19 11.10 1.48
N LEU A 199 15.24 11.78 2.12
CA LEU A 199 14.98 11.60 3.56
C LEU A 199 14.26 10.27 3.80
N VAL A 200 14.75 9.46 4.75
CA VAL A 200 14.29 8.07 4.96
C VAL A 200 13.53 7.91 6.27
N ALA A 201 13.79 8.74 7.28
CA ALA A 201 13.09 8.70 8.56
C ALA A 201 11.56 8.83 8.43
N PRO A 202 10.99 9.82 7.68
CA PRO A 202 9.55 9.92 7.52
C PRO A 202 8.95 8.69 6.82
N LEU A 203 9.68 8.09 5.89
CA LEU A 203 9.26 6.86 5.21
C LEU A 203 9.22 5.66 6.18
N VAL A 204 10.24 5.50 7.03
CA VAL A 204 10.27 4.39 8.01
C VAL A 204 9.07 4.50 8.96
N LEU A 205 8.79 5.71 9.46
CA LEU A 205 7.61 5.96 10.31
C LEU A 205 6.31 5.69 9.55
N TYR A 206 6.21 6.12 8.29
CA TYR A 206 5.07 5.84 7.45
C TYR A 206 4.84 4.33 7.28
N CYS A 207 5.87 3.55 6.97
CA CYS A 207 5.77 2.10 6.83
C CYS A 207 5.23 1.45 8.12
N LEU A 208 5.73 1.85 9.29
CA LEU A 208 5.26 1.31 10.57
C LEU A 208 3.78 1.63 10.82
N VAL A 209 3.37 2.87 10.55
CA VAL A 209 1.99 3.33 10.75
C VAL A 209 1.05 2.67 9.74
N ILE A 210 1.35 2.78 8.45
CA ILE A 210 0.43 2.33 7.39
C ILE A 210 0.26 0.81 7.42
N THR A 211 1.31 0.03 7.69
CA THR A 211 1.20 -1.42 7.79
C THR A 211 0.37 -1.82 9.01
N ASN A 212 0.54 -1.17 10.16
CA ASN A 212 -0.29 -1.46 11.32
C ASN A 212 -1.76 -1.03 11.10
N THR A 213 -1.99 0.17 10.57
CA THR A 213 -3.34 0.67 10.25
C THR A 213 -4.04 -0.25 9.24
N ALA A 214 -3.39 -0.61 8.15
CA ALA A 214 -3.95 -1.53 7.15
C ALA A 214 -4.26 -2.91 7.77
N ARG A 215 -3.35 -3.46 8.57
CA ARG A 215 -3.57 -4.75 9.24
C ARG A 215 -4.75 -4.70 10.19
N VAL A 216 -4.81 -3.69 11.07
CA VAL A 216 -5.89 -3.55 12.05
C VAL A 216 -7.22 -3.36 11.34
N HIS A 217 -7.27 -2.45 10.36
CA HIS A 217 -8.52 -2.13 9.69
C HIS A 217 -9.08 -3.29 8.85
N VAL A 218 -8.21 -4.02 8.16
CA VAL A 218 -8.65 -5.14 7.32
C VAL A 218 -8.97 -6.38 8.14
N PHE A 219 -8.21 -6.67 9.20
CA PHE A 219 -8.25 -7.98 9.86
C PHE A 219 -8.73 -8.00 11.32
N ALA A 220 -8.85 -6.85 12.00
CA ALA A 220 -9.14 -6.82 13.43
C ALA A 220 -10.32 -5.92 13.80
N ASP A 221 -10.27 -4.65 13.40
CA ASP A 221 -11.26 -3.66 13.81
C ASP A 221 -11.48 -2.61 12.70
N PRO A 222 -12.59 -2.72 11.94
CA PRO A 222 -12.91 -1.77 10.90
C PRO A 222 -13.60 -0.51 11.45
N ASP A 223 -13.66 -0.24 12.75
CA ASP A 223 -14.29 0.95 13.35
C ASP A 223 -13.81 2.33 12.82
N GLY A 224 -12.72 2.38 12.06
CA GLY A 224 -12.27 3.55 11.31
C GLY A 224 -11.47 4.56 12.13
N LEU A 225 -11.32 4.36 13.44
CA LEU A 225 -10.53 5.24 14.33
C LEU A 225 -9.06 5.30 13.93
N SER A 226 -8.53 4.19 13.42
CA SER A 226 -7.16 4.10 12.90
C SER A 226 -6.91 5.03 11.70
N MET A 227 -7.95 5.49 10.99
CA MET A 227 -7.85 6.45 9.88
C MET A 227 -7.73 7.90 10.37
N VAL A 228 -8.34 8.26 11.51
CA VAL A 228 -8.14 9.58 12.14
C VAL A 228 -6.69 9.72 12.59
N PHE A 229 -6.14 8.65 13.16
CA PHE A 229 -4.74 8.59 13.57
C PHE A 229 -3.78 8.85 12.40
N LEU A 230 -4.11 8.37 11.19
CA LEU A 230 -3.32 8.61 9.98
C LEU A 230 -3.17 10.11 9.68
N GLY A 231 -4.23 10.90 9.89
CA GLY A 231 -4.20 12.35 9.76
C GLY A 231 -3.27 13.04 10.76
N VAL A 232 -3.27 12.60 12.02
CA VAL A 232 -2.34 13.11 13.05
C VAL A 232 -0.89 12.79 12.70
N MET A 233 -0.64 11.59 12.16
CA MET A 233 0.71 11.15 11.81
C MET A 233 1.35 11.95 10.67
N VAL A 234 0.57 12.66 9.85
CA VAL A 234 1.09 13.61 8.84
C VAL A 234 2.04 14.62 9.50
N GLY A 235 1.65 15.19 10.64
CA GLY A 235 2.48 16.13 11.39
C GLY A 235 3.76 15.48 11.91
N VAL A 236 3.66 14.25 12.40
CA VAL A 236 4.82 13.49 12.88
C VAL A 236 5.81 13.18 11.74
N PHE A 237 5.31 12.80 10.56
CA PHE A 237 6.16 12.57 9.38
C PHE A 237 6.86 13.87 8.94
N ALA A 238 6.14 15.00 8.94
CA ALA A 238 6.72 16.30 8.61
C ALA A 238 7.81 16.71 9.61
N ILE A 239 7.57 16.53 10.91
CA ILE A 239 8.57 16.77 11.96
C ILE A 239 9.79 15.88 11.76
N ALA A 240 9.59 14.58 11.51
CA ALA A 240 10.68 13.65 11.26
C ALA A 240 11.52 14.06 10.04
N ALA A 241 10.87 14.51 8.96
CA ALA A 241 11.56 15.03 7.78
C ALA A 241 12.39 16.27 8.11
N VAL A 242 11.86 17.22 8.90
CA VAL A 242 12.58 18.42 9.33
C VAL A 242 13.77 18.06 10.21
N VAL A 243 13.59 17.18 11.19
CA VAL A 243 14.66 16.74 12.09
C VAL A 243 15.77 16.03 11.33
N GLU A 244 15.43 15.11 10.43
CA GLU A 244 16.42 14.42 9.60
C GLU A 244 17.16 15.40 8.68
N TRP A 245 16.44 16.34 8.07
CA TRP A 245 17.05 17.36 7.21
C TRP A 245 18.04 18.25 7.98
N LEU A 246 17.66 18.75 9.15
CA LEU A 246 18.54 19.55 10.01
C LEU A 246 19.76 18.74 10.48
N GLY A 247 19.55 17.49 10.87
CA GLY A 247 20.65 16.61 11.29
C GLY A 247 21.64 16.36 10.16
N ARG A 248 21.17 16.09 8.94
CA ARG A 248 22.04 15.82 7.78
C ARG A 248 22.75 17.08 7.26
N SER A 249 22.10 18.24 7.29
CA SER A 249 22.74 19.49 6.86
C SER A 249 23.85 19.93 7.83
N GLN A 250 23.64 19.76 9.14
CA GLN A 250 24.62 20.16 10.16
C GLN A 250 25.78 19.16 10.31
N LEU A 251 25.50 17.85 10.31
CA LEU A 251 26.51 16.83 10.62
C LEU A 251 27.27 16.31 9.39
N LEU A 252 26.62 16.30 8.22
CA LEU A 252 27.16 15.67 7.01
C LEU A 252 27.35 16.66 5.85
N GLY A 253 26.94 17.93 6.02
CA GLY A 253 26.95 18.93 4.94
C GLY A 253 26.12 18.50 3.72
N TRP A 254 25.16 17.58 3.91
CA TRP A 254 24.47 16.91 2.83
C TRP A 254 23.11 17.55 2.57
N ASP A 255 23.00 18.28 1.45
CA ASP A 255 21.77 18.97 1.03
C ASP A 255 20.89 18.14 0.07
N GLY A 256 21.05 16.82 0.04
CA GLY A 256 20.26 15.92 -0.82
C GLY A 256 21.04 15.27 -1.97
N GLY A 257 22.33 15.56 -2.15
CA GLY A 257 23.20 14.83 -3.10
C GLY A 257 22.60 14.69 -4.52
N ARG A 258 22.51 13.44 -5.03
CA ARG A 258 21.91 13.12 -6.34
C ARG A 258 20.41 13.44 -6.43
N PHE A 259 19.72 13.58 -5.31
CA PHE A 259 18.31 13.99 -5.28
C PHE A 259 18.11 15.49 -5.53
N ALA A 260 19.16 16.31 -5.35
CA ALA A 260 19.09 17.78 -5.45
C ALA A 260 20.03 18.39 -6.52
N ALA A 261 20.71 17.56 -7.33
CA ALA A 261 21.84 17.98 -8.16
C ALA A 261 21.50 18.95 -9.31
N GLU A 262 20.28 18.94 -9.84
CA GLU A 262 19.87 19.87 -10.92
C GLU A 262 19.57 21.29 -10.42
N ALA A 263 19.26 21.48 -9.13
CA ALA A 263 18.96 22.81 -8.60
C ALA A 263 20.19 23.76 -8.57
N ARG A 264 21.41 23.24 -8.75
CA ARG A 264 22.66 24.03 -8.73
C ARG A 264 23.19 24.43 -10.11
N LEU A 265 22.64 23.89 -11.20
CA LEU A 265 23.13 24.15 -12.57
C LEU A 265 22.21 25.08 -13.38
N GLY A 266 21.13 25.57 -12.77
CA GLY A 266 20.18 26.53 -13.36
C GLY A 266 20.24 27.94 -12.76
N GLN A 267 21.29 28.26 -11.99
CA GLN A 267 21.67 29.64 -11.61
C GLN A 267 22.96 30.01 -12.34
#